data_AF-A0A9P5XQV1-F1
#
_entry.id   AF-A0A9P5XQV1-F1
#
_cell.length_a   1.000
_cell.length_b   1.000
_cell.length_c   1.000
_cell.angle_alpha   90.00
_cell.angle_beta   90.00
_cell.angle_gamma   90.00
#
_symmetry.space_group_name_H-M   'P 1'
#
loop_
_entity.id
_entity.type
_entity.pdbx_description
1 polymer ?
#
loop_
_entity_poly.entity_id
_entity_poly.type
_entity_poly.pdbx_seq_one_letter_code
_entity_poly.pdbx_strand_id
1 'polypeptide(L)'
;LAGSEEHSGSSPKTASSCMNRWGALKKDYREVKVILGKSGFGWDAQKNVLTAEDSVWKDLIKKHPTLNRWRKNPFPCFDDMADL
;
A
#
# COMPACT_ATOMS: atom_id res chain seq x y z
N LEU A 1 -37.79 -13.31 14.13
CA LEU A 1 -36.92 -12.18 13.73
C LEU A 1 -35.80 -12.77 12.89
N ALA A 2 -35.78 -12.40 11.61
CA ALA A 2 -34.94 -13.01 10.58
C ALA A 2 -33.46 -12.71 10.82
N GLY A 3 -32.64 -13.76 10.82
CA GLY A 3 -31.18 -13.67 10.81
C GLY A 3 -30.71 -13.30 9.41
N SER A 4 -30.10 -12.13 9.28
CA SER A 4 -29.45 -11.68 8.07
C SER A 4 -28.05 -12.27 8.01
N GLU A 5 -27.91 -13.48 7.45
CA GLU A 5 -26.62 -13.98 7.00
C GLU A 5 -26.38 -13.48 5.57
N GLU A 6 -25.72 -12.33 5.46
CA GLU A 6 -25.29 -11.78 4.18
C GLU A 6 -24.13 -12.60 3.62
N HIS A 7 -24.45 -13.58 2.78
CA HIS A 7 -23.50 -14.20 1.86
C HIS A 7 -23.02 -13.13 0.87
N SER A 8 -21.80 -12.60 1.08
CA SER A 8 -21.09 -11.90 0.01
C SER A 8 -20.78 -12.91 -1.10
N GLY A 9 -21.66 -12.99 -2.10
CA GLY A 9 -21.44 -13.69 -3.36
C GLY A 9 -20.29 -13.04 -4.12
N SER A 10 -19.06 -13.46 -3.86
CA SER A 10 -17.92 -13.12 -4.71
C SER A 10 -17.96 -14.06 -5.92
N SER A 11 -18.29 -13.53 -7.10
CA SER A 11 -18.08 -14.23 -8.37
C SER A 11 -16.67 -14.82 -8.43
N PRO A 12 -16.45 -15.96 -9.14
CA PRO A 12 -15.12 -16.55 -9.23
C PRO A 12 -14.10 -15.49 -9.63
N LYS A 13 -13.05 -15.32 -8.83
CA LYS A 13 -11.96 -14.42 -9.21
C LYS A 13 -11.38 -14.94 -10.52
N THR A 14 -11.65 -14.24 -11.62
CA THR A 14 -11.10 -14.59 -12.94
C THR A 14 -9.59 -14.40 -12.91
N ALA A 15 -8.85 -15.18 -13.71
CA ALA A 15 -7.41 -15.04 -13.83
C ALA A 15 -6.98 -13.58 -14.13
N SER A 16 -7.77 -12.87 -14.94
CA SER A 16 -7.57 -11.45 -15.26
C SER A 16 -7.69 -10.54 -14.03
N SER A 17 -8.63 -10.80 -13.11
CA SER A 17 -8.76 -10.04 -11.87
C SER A 17 -7.55 -10.26 -10.96
N CYS A 18 -7.09 -11.51 -10.83
CA CYS A 18 -5.87 -11.83 -10.08
C CYS A 18 -4.63 -11.15 -10.67
N MET A 19 -4.46 -11.17 -11.99
CA MET A 19 -3.34 -10.49 -12.66
C MET A 19 -3.38 -8.97 -12.49
N ASN A 20 -4.56 -8.34 -12.62
CA ASN A 20 -4.70 -6.90 -12.40
C ASN A 20 -4.37 -6.51 -10.96
N ARG A 21 -4.84 -7.29 -9.97
CA ARG A 21 -4.51 -7.07 -8.55
C ARG A 21 -3.02 -7.24 -8.28
N TRP A 22 -2.39 -8.26 -8.87
CA TRP A 22 -0.95 -8.48 -8.76
C TRP A 22 -0.14 -7.34 -9.39
N GLY A 23 -0.56 -6.82 -10.55
CA GLY A 23 0.05 -5.67 -11.19
C GLY A 23 -0.04 -4.40 -10.33
N ALA A 24 -1.22 -4.13 -9.76
CA ALA A 24 -1.41 -3.02 -8.83
C ALA A 24 -0.53 -3.16 -7.58
N LEU A 25 -0.45 -4.36 -7.00
CA LEU A 25 0.37 -4.64 -5.83
C LEU A 25 1.86 -4.39 -6.10
N LYS A 26 2.36 -4.83 -7.25
CA LYS A 26 3.74 -4.54 -7.69
C LYS A 26 4.01 -3.05 -7.89
N LYS A 27 3.04 -2.31 -8.44
CA LYS A 27 3.16 -0.84 -8.57
C LYS A 27 3.26 -0.19 -7.19
N ASP A 28 2.37 -0.56 -6.29
CA ASP A 28 2.31 -0.03 -4.93
C ASP A 28 3.61 -0.32 -4.16
N TYR A 29 4.14 -1.55 -4.24
CA TYR A 29 5.44 -1.91 -3.67
C TYR A 29 6.58 -1.04 -4.20
N ARG A 30 6.64 -0.79 -5.51
CA ARG A 30 7.66 0.07 -6.11
C ARG A 30 7.58 1.51 -5.59
N GLU A 31 6.38 2.05 -5.41
CA GLU A 31 6.20 3.39 -4.84
C GLU A 31 6.74 3.44 -3.39
N VAL A 32 6.38 2.47 -2.54
CA VAL A 32 6.88 2.40 -1.16
C VAL A 32 8.40 2.25 -1.13
N LYS A 33 9.00 1.40 -1.98
CA LYS A 33 10.47 1.27 -2.10
C LYS A 33 11.15 2.57 -2.53
N VAL A 34 10.57 3.30 -3.48
CA VAL A 34 11.10 4.59 -3.92
C VAL A 34 11.07 5.62 -2.79
N ILE A 35 10.03 5.59 -1.94
CA ILE A 35 9.94 6.49 -0.79
C ILE A 35 10.96 6.10 0.28
N LEU A 36 11.10 4.81 0.61
CA LEU A 36 12.11 4.32 1.55
C LEU A 36 13.55 4.58 1.09
N GLY A 37 13.78 4.64 -0.22
CA GLY A 37 15.08 5.01 -0.78
C GLY A 37 15.44 6.50 -0.63
N LYS A 38 14.53 7.34 -0.11
CA LYS A 38 14.79 8.76 0.14
C LYS A 38 15.25 8.97 1.57
N SER A 39 16.19 9.90 1.75
CA SER A 39 16.68 10.28 3.08
C SER A 39 15.54 10.78 3.97
N GLY A 40 15.54 10.34 5.23
CA GLY A 40 14.55 10.73 6.22
C GLY A 40 13.27 9.90 6.23
N PHE A 41 13.16 8.88 5.37
CA PHE A 41 12.08 7.89 5.41
C PHE A 41 12.54 6.60 6.08
N GLY A 42 11.64 5.99 6.84
CA GLY A 42 11.76 4.68 7.45
C GLY A 42 10.47 3.88 7.27
N TRP A 43 10.51 2.63 7.73
CA TRP A 43 9.40 1.69 7.72
C TRP A 43 9.04 1.31 9.15
N ASP A 44 7.77 1.47 9.54
CA ASP A 44 7.23 0.90 10.77
C ASP A 44 6.57 -0.44 10.42
N ALA A 45 7.28 -1.54 10.68
CA ALA A 45 6.81 -2.89 10.39
C ALA A 45 5.65 -3.34 11.30
N GLN A 46 5.43 -2.71 12.46
CA GLN A 46 4.29 -3.06 13.32
C GLN A 46 2.98 -2.51 12.75
N LYS A 47 3.04 -1.29 12.19
CA LYS A 47 1.87 -0.63 11.60
C LYS A 47 1.80 -0.78 10.08
N ASN A 48 2.86 -1.32 9.48
CA ASN A 48 3.06 -1.40 8.04
C ASN A 48 2.90 -0.04 7.35
N VAL A 49 3.54 1.00 7.88
CA VAL A 49 3.45 2.37 7.34
C VAL A 49 4.83 2.99 7.13
N LEU A 50 4.89 3.96 6.21
CA LEU A 50 6.05 4.82 6.04
C LEU A 50 6.12 5.84 7.18
N THR A 51 7.30 5.97 7.77
CA THR A 51 7.60 6.93 8.82
C THR A 51 8.59 7.97 8.30
N ALA A 52 8.33 9.24 8.57
CA ALA A 52 9.22 10.36 8.26
C ALA A 52 8.72 11.61 8.98
N GLU A 53 9.56 12.63 9.09
CA GLU A 53 9.14 13.94 9.58
C GLU A 53 8.16 14.64 8.61
N ASP A 54 7.35 15.54 9.17
CA ASP A 54 6.40 16.36 8.43
C ASP A 54 7.06 17.18 7.31
N SER A 55 8.25 17.71 7.55
CA SER A 55 9.07 18.46 6.59
C SER A 55 9.45 17.59 5.38
N VAL A 56 9.95 16.38 5.65
CA VAL A 56 10.36 15.40 4.64
C VAL A 56 9.17 14.95 3.79
N TRP A 57 8.01 14.72 4.41
CA TRP A 57 6.77 14.44 3.68
C TRP A 57 6.35 15.61 2.79
N LYS A 58 6.40 16.85 3.28
CA LYS A 58 6.03 18.05 2.48
C LYS A 58 6.91 18.18 1.23
N ASP A 59 8.21 17.97 1.37
CA ASP A 59 9.15 18.04 0.24
C ASP A 59 8.90 16.93 -0.79
N LEU A 60 8.60 15.71 -0.33
CA LEU A 60 8.22 14.60 -1.21
C LEU A 60 6.93 14.90 -1.95
N ILE A 61 5.88 15.31 -1.24
CA ILE A 61 4.54 15.56 -1.78
C ILE A 61 4.56 16.75 -2.76
N LYS A 62 5.38 17.78 -2.50
CA LYS A 62 5.55 18.90 -3.42
C LYS A 62 6.06 18.46 -4.79
N LYS A 63 6.92 17.44 -4.84
CA LYS A 63 7.46 16.86 -6.08
C LYS A 63 6.54 15.79 -6.67
N HIS A 64 5.88 15.02 -5.81
CA HIS A 64 5.03 13.88 -6.19
C HIS A 64 3.73 13.85 -5.36
N PRO A 65 2.72 14.65 -5.72
CA PRO A 65 1.48 14.78 -4.94
C PRO A 65 0.73 13.46 -4.75
N THR A 66 0.86 12.54 -5.72
CA THR A 66 0.22 11.21 -5.70
C THR A 66 0.73 10.33 -4.55
N LEU A 67 1.95 10.55 -4.07
CA LEU A 67 2.55 9.75 -2.99
C LEU A 67 2.00 10.11 -1.60
N ASN A 68 1.23 11.20 -1.47
CA ASN A 68 0.58 11.59 -0.21
C ASN A 68 -0.34 10.48 0.33
N ARG A 69 -0.86 9.60 -0.53
CA ARG A 69 -1.66 8.45 -0.09
C ARG A 69 -0.90 7.59 0.90
N TRP A 70 0.41 7.46 0.79
CA TRP A 70 1.22 6.58 1.63
C TRP A 70 1.50 7.13 3.03
N ARG A 71 1.14 8.40 3.28
CA ARG A 71 1.34 9.04 4.58
C ARG A 71 0.46 8.47 5.69
N LYS A 72 -0.74 7.99 5.34
CA LYS A 72 -1.72 7.46 6.30
C LYS A 72 -2.18 6.05 5.97
N ASN A 73 -1.86 5.54 4.78
CA ASN A 73 -2.30 4.23 4.37
C ASN A 73 -1.25 3.18 4.72
N PRO A 74 -1.61 2.16 5.51
CA PRO A 74 -0.74 1.02 5.70
C PRO A 74 -0.62 0.21 4.39
N PHE A 75 0.54 -0.42 4.21
CA PHE A 75 0.80 -1.39 3.15
C PHE A 75 1.21 -2.73 3.78
N PRO A 76 0.24 -3.53 4.29
CA PRO A 76 0.54 -4.76 5.04
C PRO A 76 1.32 -5.81 4.25
N CYS A 77 1.18 -5.81 2.92
CA CYS A 77 1.88 -6.76 2.06
C CYS A 77 3.30 -6.31 1.69
N PHE A 78 3.86 -5.26 2.30
CA PHE A 78 5.19 -4.78 1.93
C PHE A 78 6.27 -5.82 2.18
N ASP A 79 6.26 -6.41 3.37
CA ASP A 79 7.27 -7.37 3.81
C ASP A 79 7.12 -8.68 3.02
N ASP A 80 5.90 -9.19 2.87
CA ASP A 80 5.61 -10.36 2.00
C ASP A 80 6.10 -10.14 0.56
N MET A 81 5.97 -8.92 0.03
CA MET A 81 6.43 -8.55 -1.31
C MET A 81 7.95 -8.36 -1.39
N ALA A 82 8.64 -8.15 -0.28
CA ALA A 82 10.09 -8.08 -0.23
C ALA A 82 10.74 -9.48 -0.20
N ASP A 83 10.00 -10.49 0.28
CA ASP A 83 10.43 -11.89 0.33
C ASP A 83 10.06 -12.71 -0.93
N LEU A 84 9.29 -12.11 -1.86
CA LEU A 84 8.87 -12.68 -3.15
C LEU A 84 9.89 -12.43 -4.28
#